data_AF-A0A535HGJ8-F1
#
_entry.id   AF-A0A535HGJ8-F1
#
_cell.length_a   1.000
_cell.length_b   1.000
_cell.length_c   1.000
_cell.angle_alpha   90.00
_cell.angle_beta   90.00
_cell.angle_gamma   90.00
#
_symmetry.space_group_name_H-M   'P 1'
#
loop_
_entity.id
_entity.type
_entity.pdbx_description
1 polymer ?
#
loop_
_entity_poly.entity_id
_entity_poly.type
_entity_poly.pdbx_seq_one_letter_code
_entity_poly.pdbx_strand_id
1 'polypeptide(L)'
;MQAISEGNDPPAQTVAEFQNQISNHRIKALVYNAQTSTPITENLKQLAVKNGIPVVGISETVDPPTASFQAWQTGQLDSLQAALSRQ
;
A
#
# COMPACT_ATOMS: atom_id res chain seq x y z
N MET A 1 7.00 11.20 8.09
CA MET A 1 5.89 10.25 7.90
C MET A 1 5.49 9.72 9.26
N GLN A 2 4.41 10.23 9.86
CA GLN A 2 3.77 9.54 10.98
C GLN A 2 2.88 8.46 10.35
N ALA A 3 3.22 7.20 10.62
CA ALA A 3 2.44 6.06 10.17
C ALA A 3 1.12 6.07 10.94
N ILE A 4 0.03 6.07 10.18
CA ILE A 4 -1.29 5.76 10.71
C ILE A 4 -1.36 4.24 10.82
N SER A 5 -0.89 3.72 11.93
CA SER A 5 -1.30 2.41 12.41
C SER A 5 -2.39 2.66 13.43
N GLU A 6 -3.49 1.92 13.32
CA GLU A 6 -4.66 1.94 14.22
C GLU A 6 -5.74 3.01 13.95
N GLY A 7 -6.41 2.91 12.80
CA GLY A 7 -7.81 3.34 12.64
C GLY A 7 -8.13 4.85 12.75
N ASN A 8 -7.16 5.70 13.02
CA ASN A 8 -7.31 7.15 12.98
C ASN A 8 -7.05 7.66 11.57
N ASP A 9 -7.77 8.68 11.12
CA ASP A 9 -7.49 9.23 9.80
C ASP A 9 -6.12 9.94 9.76
N PRO A 10 -5.37 9.84 8.64
CA PRO A 10 -4.15 10.62 8.46
C PRO A 10 -4.41 12.11 8.65
N PRO A 11 -3.46 12.88 9.22
CA PRO A 11 -3.52 14.33 9.16
C PRO A 11 -3.74 14.78 7.71
N ALA A 12 -4.59 15.78 7.50
CA ALA A 12 -4.96 16.24 6.15
C ALA A 12 -3.74 16.61 5.30
N GLN A 13 -2.69 17.15 5.92
CA GLN A 13 -1.42 17.45 5.25
C GLN A 13 -0.76 16.19 4.69
N THR A 14 -0.73 15.09 5.44
CA THR A 14 -0.18 13.81 4.98
C THR A 14 -0.96 13.27 3.78
N VAL A 15 -2.30 13.38 3.80
CA VAL A 15 -3.13 12.97 2.66
C VAL A 15 -2.78 13.78 1.41
N ALA A 16 -2.65 15.10 1.55
CA ALA A 16 -2.29 15.99 0.44
C ALA A 16 -0.89 15.68 -0.11
N GLU A 17 0.08 15.36 0.75
CA GLU A 17 1.42 14.93 0.34
C GLU A 17 1.37 13.63 -0.48
N PHE A 18 0.61 12.63 -0.03
CA PHE A 18 0.43 11.37 -0.77
C PHE A 18 -0.25 11.59 -2.12
N GLN A 19 -1.32 12.38 -2.16
CA GLN A 19 -2.00 12.73 -3.42
C GLN A 19 -1.03 13.41 -4.39
N ASN A 20 -0.21 14.35 -3.91
CA ASN A 20 0.79 15.02 -4.73
C ASN A 20 1.88 14.06 -5.23
N GLN A 21 2.34 13.12 -4.40
CA GLN A 21 3.32 12.13 -4.80
C GLN A 21 2.75 11.19 -5.88
N ILE A 22 1.49 10.78 -5.77
CA ILE A 22 0.81 9.94 -6.76
C ILE A 22 0.62 10.72 -8.07
N SER A 23 -0.03 11.88 -8.02
CA SER A 23 -0.37 12.66 -9.22
C SER A 23 0.86 13.16 -9.99
N ASN A 24 1.99 13.37 -9.30
CA ASN A 24 3.26 13.75 -9.93
C ASN A 24 4.18 12.56 -10.20
N HIS A 25 3.68 11.31 -10.08
CA HIS A 25 4.42 10.08 -10.36
C HIS A 25 5.76 9.99 -9.60
N ARG A 26 5.78 10.48 -8.36
CA ARG A 26 6.96 10.50 -7.47
C ARG A 26 7.16 9.19 -6.70
N ILE A 27 6.21 8.27 -6.81
CA ILE A 27 6.31 6.92 -6.23
C ILE A 27 6.25 5.88 -7.35
N LYS A 28 6.89 4.73 -7.10
CA LYS A 28 6.92 3.60 -8.04
C LYS A 28 5.88 2.52 -7.74
N ALA A 29 5.43 2.43 -6.49
CA ALA A 29 4.35 1.57 -6.06
C ALA A 29 3.67 2.17 -4.82
N LEU A 30 2.41 1.82 -4.61
CA LEU A 30 1.68 2.08 -3.36
C LEU A 30 1.50 0.77 -2.60
N VAL A 31 2.01 0.69 -1.38
CA VAL A 31 1.83 -0.45 -0.48
C VAL A 31 0.73 -0.13 0.52
N TYR A 32 -0.19 -1.07 0.76
CA TYR A 32 -1.28 -0.89 1.72
C TYR A 32 -1.57 -2.19 2.48
N ASN A 33 -2.09 -2.07 3.70
CA ASN A 33 -2.57 -3.23 4.46
C ASN A 33 -3.91 -3.72 3.87
N ALA A 34 -3.97 -4.96 3.40
CA ALA A 34 -5.16 -5.58 2.83
C ALA A 34 -6.22 -5.95 3.88
N GLN A 35 -5.84 -5.99 5.16
CA GLN A 35 -6.72 -6.34 6.28
C GLN A 35 -7.44 -5.10 6.86
N THR A 36 -7.00 -3.89 6.50
CA THR A 36 -7.58 -2.63 6.99
C THR A 36 -7.80 -1.63 5.85
N SER A 37 -8.96 -1.00 5.80
CA SER A 37 -9.23 0.08 4.84
C SER A 37 -10.17 1.12 5.43
N THR A 38 -9.83 2.39 5.25
CA THR A 38 -10.69 3.55 5.50
C THR A 38 -11.02 4.22 4.16
N PRO A 39 -12.08 5.07 4.10
CA PRO A 39 -12.40 5.83 2.89
C PRO A 39 -11.22 6.64 2.34
N ILE A 40 -10.36 7.17 3.22
CA ILE A 40 -9.18 7.94 2.82
C ILE A 40 -8.15 7.03 2.13
N THR A 41 -7.81 5.90 2.73
CA THR A 41 -6.85 4.96 2.13
C THR A 41 -7.37 4.35 0.83
N GLU A 42 -8.69 4.12 0.73
CA GLU A 42 -9.33 3.64 -0.49
C GLU A 42 -9.26 4.67 -1.62
N ASN A 43 -9.49 5.96 -1.31
CA ASN A 43 -9.35 7.04 -2.28
C ASN A 43 -7.91 7.16 -2.80
N LEU A 44 -6.90 7.04 -1.92
CA LEU A 44 -5.49 7.04 -2.33
C LEU A 44 -5.16 5.83 -3.21
N LYS A 45 -5.67 4.65 -2.86
CA LYS A 45 -5.52 3.43 -3.65
C LYS A 45 -6.10 3.60 -5.06
N GLN A 46 -7.33 4.12 -5.16
CA GLN A 46 -7.97 4.39 -6.45
C GLN A 46 -7.22 5.44 -7.26
N LEU A 47 -6.67 6.48 -6.61
CA LEU A 47 -5.86 7.49 -7.28
C LEU A 47 -4.59 6.87 -7.86
N ALA A 48 -3.90 5.99 -7.13
CA ALA A 48 -2.72 5.29 -7.62
C ALA A 48 -3.04 4.42 -8.84
N VAL A 49 -4.13 3.63 -8.79
CA VAL A 49 -4.61 2.83 -9.92
C VAL A 49 -4.90 3.70 -11.15
N LYS A 50 -5.59 4.83 -10.97
CA LYS A 50 -5.91 5.76 -12.07
C LYS A 50 -4.67 6.37 -12.72
N ASN A 51 -3.59 6.57 -11.97
CA ASN A 51 -2.31 7.09 -12.48
C ASN A 51 -1.37 5.97 -12.98
N GLY A 52 -1.85 4.72 -13.07
CA GLY A 52 -1.05 3.58 -13.53
C GLY A 52 0.05 3.18 -12.55
N ILE A 53 -0.01 3.63 -11.29
CA ILE A 53 0.94 3.26 -10.25
C ILE A 53 0.55 1.87 -9.71
N PRO A 54 1.45 0.88 -9.74
CA PRO A 54 1.22 -0.42 -9.13
C PRO A 54 0.81 -0.32 -7.66
N VAL A 55 -0.20 -1.11 -7.26
CA VAL A 55 -0.65 -1.20 -5.88
C VAL A 55 -0.38 -2.61 -5.34
N VAL A 56 0.22 -2.70 -4.17
CA VAL A 56 0.60 -3.95 -3.51
C VAL A 56 -0.09 -4.04 -2.15
N GLY A 57 -0.95 -5.05 -2.00
CA GLY A 57 -1.56 -5.38 -0.71
C GLY A 57 -0.62 -6.26 0.12
N ILE A 58 -0.46 -5.93 1.39
CA ILE A 58 0.25 -6.75 2.40
C ILE A 58 -0.69 -7.04 3.58
N SER A 59 -0.44 -8.08 4.35
CA SER A 59 -1.07 -8.30 5.65
C SER A 59 -0.07 -8.01 6.78
N GLU A 60 -0.59 -7.78 7.98
CA GLU A 60 0.20 -7.63 9.21
C GLU A 60 0.31 -8.95 9.97
N THR A 61 -0.68 -9.83 9.79
CA THR A 61 -0.69 -11.19 10.32
C THR A 61 -0.54 -12.21 9.20
N VAL A 62 -0.09 -13.41 9.57
CA VAL A 62 0.14 -14.51 8.62
C VAL A 62 -1.13 -14.78 7.82
N ASP A 63 -1.03 -14.62 6.50
CA ASP A 63 -2.11 -14.85 5.55
C ASP A 63 -1.54 -15.56 4.30
N PRO A 64 -2.06 -16.75 3.91
CA PRO A 64 -3.10 -17.53 4.59
C PRO A 64 -2.64 -18.10 5.93
N PRO A 65 -3.56 -18.40 6.88
CA PRO A 65 -3.21 -18.92 8.21
C PRO A 65 -2.41 -20.23 8.21
N THR A 66 -2.43 -20.96 7.08
CA THR A 66 -1.71 -22.22 6.87
C THR A 66 -0.27 -22.02 6.41
N ALA A 67 0.13 -20.79 6.05
CA ALA A 67 1.48 -20.48 5.62
C ALA A 67 2.46 -20.50 6.81
N SER A 68 3.72 -20.87 6.53
CA SER A 68 4.80 -20.52 7.45
C SER A 68 5.06 -19.02 7.41
N PHE A 69 5.64 -18.49 8.48
CA PHE A 69 6.05 -17.08 8.53
C PHE A 69 6.95 -16.69 7.35
N GLN A 70 7.91 -17.56 7.00
CA GLN A 70 8.84 -17.31 5.90
C GLN A 70 8.14 -17.29 4.53
N ALA A 71 7.23 -18.25 4.29
CA ALA A 71 6.49 -18.31 3.04
C ALA A 71 5.60 -17.08 2.86
N TRP A 72 4.92 -16.67 3.95
CA TRP A 72 4.11 -15.45 3.97
C TRP A 72 4.94 -14.21 3.65
N GLN A 73 6.02 -13.95 4.40
CA GLN A 73 6.85 -12.75 4.19
C GLN A 73 7.51 -12.74 2.81
N THR A 74 7.97 -13.90 2.31
CA THR A 74 8.57 -13.99 0.98
C THR A 74 7.54 -13.67 -0.11
N GLY A 75 6.30 -14.16 0.02
CA GLY A 75 5.22 -13.84 -0.93
C GLY A 75 4.86 -12.34 -0.99
N GLN A 76 4.95 -11.63 0.14
CA GLN A 76 4.77 -10.17 0.16
C GLN A 76 5.90 -9.46 -0.59
N LEU A 77 7.15 -9.91 -0.39
CA LEU A 77 8.33 -9.36 -1.07
C LEU A 77 8.30 -9.65 -2.58
N ASP A 78 7.88 -10.85 -2.99
CA ASP A 78 7.73 -11.22 -4.40
C ASP A 78 6.69 -10.33 -5.09
N SER A 79 5.57 -10.07 -4.42
CA SER A 79 4.52 -9.18 -4.91
C SER A 79 5.03 -7.75 -5.09
N LEU A 80 5.82 -7.26 -4.13
CA LEU A 80 6.44 -5.94 -4.23
C LEU A 80 7.50 -5.87 -5.34
N GLN A 81 8.32 -6.90 -5.48
CA GLN A 81 9.31 -7.01 -6.55
C GLN A 81 8.65 -7.02 -7.93
N ALA A 82 7.57 -7.78 -8.11
CA ALA A 82 6.80 -7.80 -9.35
C ALA A 82 6.19 -6.43 -9.67
N ALA A 83 5.71 -5.70 -8.66
CA ALA A 83 5.20 -4.34 -8.85
C ALA A 83 6.29 -3.36 -9.29
N LEU A 84 7.48 -3.41 -8.68
CA LEU A 84 8.59 -2.50 -8.98
C LEU A 84 9.34 -2.83 -10.29
N SER A 85 9.22 -4.06 -10.78
CA SER A 85 9.83 -4.50 -12.04
C SER A 85 8.99 -4.21 -13.28
N ARG A 86 7.73 -3.77 -13.12
CA ARG A 86 6.95 -3.20 -14.23
C ARG A 86 7.51 -1.82 -14.59
N GLN A 87 8.41 -1.78 -15.58
CA GLN A 87 8.92 -0.57 -16.23
C GLN A 87 8.67 -0.63 -17.73
#